data_AF-A0A8T3XRU1-F1
#
_entry.id   AF-A0A8T3XRU1-F1
#
_cell.length_a   1.000
_cell.length_b   1.000
_cell.length_c   1.000
_cell.angle_alpha   90.00
_cell.angle_beta   90.00
_cell.angle_gamma   90.00
#
_symmetry.space_group_name_H-M   'P 1'
#
loop_
_entity.id
_entity.type
_entity.pdbx_description
1 polymer ?
#
loop_
_entity_poly.entity_id
_entity_poly.type
_entity_poly.pdbx_seq_one_letter_code
_entity_poly.pdbx_strand_id
1 'polypeptide(L)' 'MIETKGQIKKWGNSIGIRIKKDILENSGIGLNSNVKVILIPEKAIKVKDIFGILKIKKPTQEIMREIDEELDIGF' A
#
# COMPACT_ATOMS: atom_id res chain seq x y z
N MET A 1 14.03 -10.08 10.50
CA MET A 1 13.66 -9.08 9.48
C MET A 1 12.25 -8.63 9.78
N ILE A 2 12.01 -7.33 9.90
CA ILE A 2 10.69 -6.78 10.27
C ILE A 2 10.17 -6.00 9.08
N GLU A 3 9.01 -6.40 8.58
CA GLU A 3 8.32 -5.70 7.51
C GLU A 3 7.13 -4.94 8.09
N THR A 4 7.06 -3.65 7.80
CA THR A 4 5.96 -2.81 8.25
C THR A 4 5.65 -1.75 7.21
N LYS A 5 4.36 -1.44 7.07
CA LYS A 5 3.92 -0.33 6.22
C LYS A 5 3.99 0.96 7.03
N GLY A 6 4.64 1.96 6.48
CA GLY A 6 4.80 3.26 7.11
C GLY A 6 4.55 4.39 6.13
N GLN A 7 4.01 5.49 6.63
CA GLN A 7 3.86 6.70 5.84
C GLN A 7 5.14 7.52 5.90
N ILE A 8 5.64 7.89 4.72
CA ILE A 8 6.74 8.84 4.57
C ILE A 8 6.22 10.26 4.86
N LYS A 9 6.88 10.99 5.75
CA LYS A 9 6.55 12.38 6.11
C LYS A 9 7.81 13.26 6.19
N LYS A 10 7.61 14.58 6.07
CA LYS A 10 8.66 15.57 6.32
C LYS A 10 8.84 15.77 7.83
N TRP A 11 10.09 15.74 8.28
CA TRP A 11 10.53 16.10 9.63
C TRP A 11 11.65 17.14 9.53
N GLY A 12 11.31 18.42 9.75
CA GLY A 12 12.27 19.52 9.57
C GLY A 12 12.80 19.56 8.14
N ASN A 13 14.12 19.44 7.98
CA ASN A 13 14.80 19.37 6.68
C ASN A 13 15.05 17.93 6.19
N SER A 14 14.43 16.93 6.82
CA SER A 14 14.60 15.51 6.49
C SER A 14 13.28 14.85 6.17
N ILE A 15 13.36 13.66 5.60
CA ILE A 15 12.22 12.78 5.35
C ILE A 15 12.32 11.61 6.31
N GLY A 16 11.22 11.28 6.99
CA GLY A 16 11.14 10.19 7.96
C GLY A 16 9.97 9.25 7.66
N ILE A 17 10.06 8.03 8.20
CA ILE A 17 9.00 7.04 8.14
C ILE A 17 8.47 6.85 9.55
N ARG A 18 7.15 6.93 9.72
CA ARG A 18 6.52 6.62 11.01
C ARG A 18 6.31 5.13 11.15
N ILE A 19 6.92 4.55 12.18
CA ILE A 19 6.74 3.16 12.60
C ILE A 19 6.01 3.17 13.95
N LYS A 20 5.07 2.25 14.14
CA LYS A 20 4.34 2.14 15.40
C LYS A 20 5.28 1.64 16.52
N LYS A 21 5.04 2.13 17.75
CA LYS A 21 5.90 1.87 18.91
C LYS A 21 5.92 0.39 19.34
N ASP A 22 4.77 -0.27 19.27
CA ASP A 22 4.58 -1.71 19.53
C ASP A 22 5.51 -2.58 18.67
N ILE A 23 5.70 -2.23 17.40
CA ILE A 23 6.61 -2.95 16.49
C ILE A 23 8.06 -2.83 16.98
N LEU A 24 8.44 -1.66 17.49
CA LEU A 24 9.80 -1.42 18.00
C LEU A 24 10.04 -2.15 19.33
N GLU A 25 9.08 -2.10 20.26
CA GLU A 25 9.17 -2.76 21.57
C GLU A 25 9.35 -4.28 21.45
N ASN A 26 8.62 -4.92 20.52
CA ASN A 26 8.73 -6.36 20.27
C ASN A 26 10.03 -6.78 19.54
N SER A 27 10.79 -5.81 19.03
CA SER A 27 11.99 -6.05 18.23
C SER A 27 13.31 -5.76 18.94
N GLY A 28 13.24 -5.21 20.15
CA GLY A 28 14.43 -4.73 20.87
C GLY A 28 15.11 -3.52 20.23
N ILE A 29 14.48 -2.88 19.24
CA ILE A 29 15.00 -1.69 18.56
C ILE A 29 14.61 -0.46 19.38
N GLY A 30 15.59 0.13 20.05
CA GLY A 30 15.40 1.35 20.84
C GLY A 30 15.56 2.62 20.03
N LEU A 31 15.24 3.76 20.66
CA LEU A 31 15.66 5.06 20.14
C LEU A 31 17.19 5.09 19.96
N ASN A 32 17.66 5.77 18.91
CA ASN A 32 19.09 5.90 18.54
C ASN A 32 19.78 4.60 18.07
N SER A 33 19.04 3.51 17.88
CA SER A 33 19.58 2.31 17.26
C SER A 33 19.81 2.54 15.76
N ASN A 34 20.97 2.10 15.26
CA ASN A 34 21.25 2.10 13.82
C ASN A 34 20.53 0.93 13.17
N VAL A 35 19.73 1.20 12.14
CA VAL A 35 18.97 0.19 11.41
C VAL A 35 19.19 0.31 9.91
N LYS A 36 19.20 -0.84 9.21
CA LYS A 36 19.17 -0.88 7.75
C LYS A 36 17.71 -0.88 7.28
N VAL A 37 17.34 0.08 6.45
CA VAL A 37 15.99 0.21 5.89
C VAL A 37 16.00 -0.19 4.41
N ILE A 38 15.04 -1.01 4.00
CA ILE A 38 14.78 -1.33 2.58
C ILE A 38 13.45 -0.66 2.22
N LEU A 39 13.48 0.20 1.20
CA LEU A 39 12.29 0.91 0.73
C LEU A 39 11.74 0.24 -0.52
N ILE A 40 10.48 -0.20 -0.46
CA ILE A 40 9.77 -0.77 -1.60
C ILE A 40 8.58 0.17 -1.89
N PRO A 41 8.55 0.86 -3.03
CA PRO A 41 7.42 1.72 -3.37
C PRO A 41 6.15 0.86 -3.54
N GLU A 42 5.03 1.31 -3.00
CA GLU A 42 3.74 0.68 -3.29
C GLU A 42 3.46 0.82 -4.79
N LYS A 43 3.27 -0.31 -5.48
CA LYS A 43 2.81 -0.30 -6.86
C LYS A 43 1.35 0.16 -6.85
N ALA A 44 1.08 1.33 -7.44
CA ALA A 44 -0.29 1.73 -7.73
C ALA A 44 -0.86 0.75 -8.76
N ILE A 45 -1.80 -0.09 -8.35
CA ILE A 45 -2.58 -0.93 -9.29
C ILE A 45 -3.44 0.06 -10.09
N LYS A 46 -3.11 0.25 -11.36
CA LYS A 46 -3.93 1.07 -12.26
C LYS A 46 -5.00 0.16 -12.86
N VAL A 47 -6.20 0.69 -13.11
CA VAL A 47 -7.32 -0.05 -13.72
C VAL A 47 -6.89 -0.79 -15.00
N LYS A 48 -6.02 -0.16 -15.81
CA LYS A 48 -5.42 -0.77 -17.01
C LYS A 48 -4.67 -2.09 -16.76
N ASP A 49 -4.14 -2.30 -15.56
CA ASP A 49 -3.38 -3.49 -15.18
C ASP A 49 -4.31 -4.69 -14.91
N ILE A 50 -5.60 -4.43 -14.63
CA ILE A 50 -6.65 -5.45 -14.43
C ILE A 50 -7.26 -5.85 -15.79
N PHE A 51 -7.43 -4.89 -16.70
CA PHE A 51 -8.10 -5.05 -18.01
C PHE A 51 -7.38 -5.96 -19.02
N GLY A 52 -6.21 -6.50 -18.71
CA GLY A 52 -5.44 -7.39 -19.60
C GLY A 52 -5.26 -8.83 -19.12
N ILE A 53 -5.59 -9.14 -17.86
CA ILE A 53 -5.28 -10.45 -17.25
C ILE A 53 -6.45 -11.42 -17.41
N LEU A 54 -7.68 -10.95 -17.26
CA LEU A 54 -8.84 -11.77 -17.50
C LEU A 54 -9.20 -11.68 -18.99
N LYS A 55 -9.04 -12.78 -19.73
CA LYS A 55 -9.75 -12.99 -21.02
C LYS A 55 -11.24 -13.16 -20.71
N ILE A 56 -11.90 -12.08 -20.30
CA ILE A 56 -13.32 -12.10 -19.95
C ILE A 56 -14.09 -12.26 -21.26
N LYS A 57 -14.79 -13.38 -21.42
CA LYS A 57 -15.76 -13.62 -22.51
C LYS A 57 -17.02 -12.76 -22.38
N LYS A 58 -17.01 -11.73 -21.53
CA LYS A 58 -18.15 -10.83 -21.30
C LYS A 58 -17.92 -9.53 -22.05
N PRO A 59 -18.97 -8.94 -22.64
CA PRO A 59 -18.89 -7.60 -23.21
C PRO A 59 -18.43 -6.58 -22.16
N THR A 60 -17.65 -5.59 -22.59
CA THR A 60 -17.10 -4.53 -21.72
C THR A 60 -18.18 -3.81 -20.90
N GLN A 61 -19.40 -3.70 -21.41
CA GLN A 61 -20.53 -3.08 -20.73
C GLN A 61 -20.97 -3.84 -19.47
N GLU A 62 -20.94 -5.18 -19.48
CA GLU A 62 -21.29 -5.97 -18.29
C GLU A 62 -20.26 -5.82 -17.19
N ILE A 63 -18.97 -5.75 -17.56
CA ILE A 63 -17.87 -5.55 -16.61
C ILE A 63 -17.97 -4.17 -15.96
N MET A 64 -18.25 -3.12 -16.76
CA MET A 64 -18.43 -1.77 -16.21
C MET A 64 -19.63 -1.73 -15.26
N ARG A 65 -20.73 -2.41 -15.59
CA ARG A 65 -21.90 -2.48 -14.72
C ARG A 65 -21.62 -3.23 -13.41
N GLU A 66 -20.89 -4.36 -13.47
CA GLU A 66 -20.49 -5.10 -12.28
C GLU A 66 -19.59 -4.25 -11.37
N ILE A 67 -18.62 -3.53 -11.94
CA ILE A 67 -17.73 -2.63 -11.18
C ILE A 67 -18.51 -1.48 -10.57
N ASP A 68 -19.42 -0.85 -11.32
CA ASP A 68 -20.27 0.23 -10.81
C ASP A 68 -21.16 -0.30 -9.67
N GLU A 69 -21.80 -1.46 -9.83
CA GLU A 69 -22.61 -2.12 -8.78
C GLU A 69 -21.78 -2.50 -7.54
N GLU A 70 -20.53 -2.95 -7.71
CA GLU A 70 -19.62 -3.31 -6.61
C GLU A 70 -19.06 -2.09 -5.87
N LEU A 71 -18.99 -0.93 -6.55
CA LEU A 71 -18.53 0.34 -5.99
C LEU A 71 -19.67 1.22 -5.45
N ASP A 72 -20.94 1.00 -5.86
CA ASP A 72 -22.12 1.74 -5.37
C ASP A 72 -22.73 1.19 -4.06
N ILE A 73 -22.20 0.10 -3.51
CA ILE A 73 -22.50 -0.30 -2.11
C ILE A 73 -21.57 0.42 -1.13
N GLY A 74 -21.87 1.69 -0.86
CA GLY A 74 -21.39 2.32 0.38
C GLY A 74 -21.04 3.81 0.35
N PHE A 75 -21.89 4.66 -0.23
CA PHE A 75 -21.98 6.07 0.20
C PHE A 75 -23.40 6.42 0.65
#